data_AF-A0AAV2HTE1-F1
#
_entry.id   AF-A0AAV2HTE1-F1
#
_cell.length_a   1.000
_cell.length_b   1.000
_cell.length_c   1.000
_cell.angle_alpha   90.00
_cell.angle_beta   90.00
_cell.angle_gamma   90.00
#
_symmetry.space_group_name_H-M   'P 1'
#
loop_
_entity.id
_entity.type
_entity.pdbx_description
1 polymer ?
#
loop_
_entity_poly.entity_id
_entity_poly.type
_entity_poly.pdbx_seq_one_letter_code
_entity_poly.pdbx_strand_id
1 'polypeptide(L)'
;MSDHTEYKISGVSVHFPCRPYPSQFSMMDKIIKGIDRRQNCLLESPTGSGKSLALLCSSLAWQVAEKEKRDKEEEDVASKGE
;
A
#
# COMPACT_ATOMS: atom_id res chain seq x y z
N MET A 1 -6.35 -22.35 -6.39
CA MET A 1 -7.01 -21.13 -5.89
C MET A 1 -5.90 -20.25 -5.35
N SER A 2 -5.74 -19.04 -5.87
CA SER A 2 -4.73 -18.11 -5.36
C SER A 2 -5.25 -17.53 -4.05
N ASP A 3 -4.61 -17.86 -2.93
CA ASP A 3 -4.96 -17.33 -1.61
C ASP A 3 -4.53 -15.86 -1.52
N HIS A 4 -5.41 -14.97 -1.97
CA HIS A 4 -5.25 -13.54 -1.78
C HIS A 4 -5.45 -13.22 -0.31
N THR A 5 -4.36 -12.89 0.38
CA THR A 5 -4.38 -12.51 1.80
C THR A 5 -4.23 -11.01 1.92
N GLU A 6 -5.05 -10.39 2.77
CA GLU A 6 -4.95 -8.97 3.11
C GLU A 6 -3.95 -8.77 4.26
N TYR A 7 -3.04 -7.82 4.09
CA TYR A 7 -2.05 -7.42 5.08
C TYR A 7 -2.19 -5.94 5.39
N LYS A 8 -2.29 -5.58 6.67
CA LYS A 8 -2.22 -4.16 7.08
C LYS A 8 -0.76 -3.71 7.19
N ILE A 9 -0.37 -2.80 6.32
CA ILE A 9 1.00 -2.27 6.23
C ILE A 9 0.94 -0.75 6.26
N SER A 10 1.58 -0.10 7.24
CA SER A 10 1.59 1.36 7.36
C SER A 10 0.18 2.01 7.30
N GLY A 11 -0.82 1.34 7.89
CA GLY A 11 -2.21 1.81 7.90
C GLY A 11 -2.99 1.59 6.59
N VAL A 12 -2.36 0.99 5.57
CA VAL A 12 -2.97 0.65 4.28
C VAL A 12 -3.25 -0.86 4.22
N SER A 13 -4.42 -1.23 3.71
CA SER A 13 -4.80 -2.62 3.45
C SER A 13 -4.24 -3.10 2.11
N VAL A 14 -3.25 -4.00 2.15
CA VAL A 14 -2.55 -4.51 0.97
C VAL A 14 -2.98 -5.95 0.68
N HIS A 15 -3.61 -6.17 -0.47
CA HIS A 15 -3.90 -7.52 -0.97
C HIS A 15 -2.66 -8.10 -1.66
N PHE A 16 -2.18 -9.24 -1.15
CA PHE A 16 -1.04 -9.96 -1.73
C PHE A 16 -1.47 -11.38 -2.13
N PRO A 17 -1.08 -11.88 -3.32
CA PRO A 17 -1.61 -13.14 -3.87
C PRO A 17 -1.02 -14.41 -3.24
N CYS A 18 -0.12 -14.27 -2.26
CA CYS A 18 0.52 -15.38 -1.55
C CYS A 18 1.04 -14.88 -0.19
N ARG A 19 1.73 -15.74 0.57
CA ARG A 19 2.44 -15.31 1.77
C ARG A 19 3.70 -14.53 1.38
N PRO A 20 3.82 -13.23 1.71
CA PRO A 20 4.97 -12.43 1.33
C PRO A 20 6.20 -12.88 2.12
N TYR A 21 7.37 -12.85 1.47
CA TYR A 21 8.64 -12.96 2.15
C TYR A 21 8.87 -11.75 3.07
N PRO A 22 9.67 -11.89 4.16
CA PRO A 22 9.98 -10.76 5.04
C PRO A 22 10.56 -9.54 4.33
N SER A 23 11.36 -9.77 3.28
CA SER A 23 11.93 -8.70 2.45
C SER A 23 10.88 -7.99 1.60
N GLN A 24 9.89 -8.71 1.05
CA GLN A 24 8.75 -8.12 0.33
C GLN A 24 7.89 -7.28 1.28
N PHE A 25 7.61 -7.78 2.48
CA PHE A 25 6.85 -7.05 3.49
C PHE A 25 7.56 -5.74 3.87
N SER A 26 8.86 -5.80 4.15
CA SER A 26 9.68 -4.62 4.45
C SER A 26 9.76 -3.63 3.29
N MET A 27 9.80 -4.13 2.04
CA MET A 27 9.78 -3.31 0.84
C MET A 27 8.43 -2.61 0.67
N MET A 28 7.31 -3.32 0.83
CA MET A 28 5.96 -2.74 0.77
C MET A 28 5.77 -1.64 1.83
N ASP A 29 6.26 -1.85 3.05
CA ASP A 29 6.23 -0.84 4.13
C ASP A 29 6.98 0.44 3.74
N LYS A 30 8.20 0.30 3.20
CA LYS A 30 9.00 1.45 2.76
C LYS A 30 8.37 2.17 1.56
N ILE A 31 7.78 1.42 0.62
CA ILE A 31 7.10 1.99 -0.55
C ILE A 31 5.89 2.81 -0.11
N ILE A 32 5.02 2.24 0.73
CA ILE A 32 3.81 2.93 1.23
C ILE A 32 4.21 4.22 1.95
N LYS A 33 5.17 4.16 2.87
CA LYS A 33 5.68 5.35 3.58
C LYS A 33 6.29 6.39 2.63
N GLY A 34 7.02 5.96 1.61
CA GLY A 34 7.61 6.86 0.62
C GLY A 34 6.56 7.61 -0.18
N ILE A 35 5.55 6.91 -0.68
CA ILE A 35 4.46 7.51 -1.46
C ILE A 35 3.63 8.46 -0.59
N ASP A 36 3.27 8.05 0.63
CA ASP A 36 2.51 8.85 1.59
C ASP A 36 3.24 10.15 1.95
N ARG A 37 4.57 10.10 2.09
CA ARG A 37 5.43 11.27 2.36
C ARG A 37 5.78 12.09 1.13
N ARG A 38 5.30 11.72 -0.06
CA ARG A 38 5.66 12.35 -1.35
C ARG A 38 7.18 12.36 -1.60
N GLN A 39 7.87 11.26 -1.26
CA GLN A 39 9.33 11.13 -1.35
C GLN A 39 9.78 10.06 -2.36
N ASN A 40 10.94 10.29 -2.96
CA ASN A 40 11.65 9.29 -3.75
C ASN A 40 12.34 8.29 -2.83
N CYS A 41 12.31 7.00 -3.18
CA CYS A 41 12.94 5.93 -2.41
C CYS A 41 13.87 5.09 -3.28
N LEU A 42 15.09 4.85 -2.82
CA LEU A 42 16.01 3.87 -3.40
C LEU A 42 15.99 2.59 -2.55
N LEU A 43 15.40 1.52 -3.07
CA LEU A 43 15.17 0.28 -2.34
C LEU A 43 15.86 -0.90 -3.01
N GLU A 44 16.84 -1.47 -2.32
CA GLU A 44 17.49 -2.70 -2.76
C GLU A 44 16.84 -3.94 -2.13
N SER A 45 16.74 -5.00 -2.92
CA SER A 45 16.32 -6.33 -2.46
C SER A 45 16.94 -7.41 -3.35
N PRO A 46 17.26 -8.60 -2.80
CA PRO A 46 17.84 -9.71 -3.55
C PRO A 46 17.07 -10.06 -4.84
N THR A 47 17.78 -10.55 -5.86
CA THR A 47 17.15 -11.05 -7.10
C THR A 47 16.24 -12.25 -6.81
N GLY A 48 15.19 -12.43 -7.62
CA GLY A 48 14.21 -13.52 -7.44
C GLY A 48 13.20 -13.34 -6.31
N SER A 49 13.26 -12.27 -5.52
CA SER A 49 12.36 -12.06 -4.37
C SER A 49 10.98 -11.48 -4.70
N GLY A 50 10.57 -11.44 -5.98
CA GLY A 50 9.29 -10.86 -6.39
C GLY A 50 9.13 -9.36 -6.09
N LYS A 51 10.17 -8.54 -6.34
CA LYS A 51 10.16 -7.08 -6.11
C LYS A 51 9.03 -6.36 -6.85
N SER A 52 8.84 -6.69 -8.13
CA SER A 52 7.81 -6.05 -8.96
C SER A 52 6.41 -6.29 -8.41
N LEU A 53 6.15 -7.48 -7.86
CA LEU A 53 4.87 -7.80 -7.24
C LEU A 53 4.66 -7.00 -5.95
N ALA A 54 5.67 -6.92 -5.08
CA ALA A 54 5.64 -6.08 -3.88
C ALA A 54 5.38 -4.60 -4.22
N LEU A 55 6.07 -4.07 -5.24
CA LEU A 55 5.89 -2.69 -5.70
C LEU A 55 4.49 -2.42 -6.24
N LEU A 56 3.95 -3.32 -7.08
CA LEU A 56 2.64 -3.14 -7.67
C LEU A 56 1.53 -3.21 -6.60
N CYS A 57 1.55 -4.24 -5.75
CA CYS A 57 0.54 -4.43 -4.71
C CYS A 57 0.53 -3.26 -3.72
N SER A 58 1.70 -2.81 -3.26
CA SER A 58 1.78 -1.66 -2.34
C SER A 58 1.31 -0.34 -2.97
N SER A 59 1.69 -0.08 -4.22
CA SER A 59 1.27 1.14 -4.94
C SER A 59 -0.25 1.19 -5.16
N LEU A 60 -0.84 0.09 -5.61
CA LEU A 60 -2.29 0.01 -5.85
C LEU A 60 -3.07 0.12 -4.54
N ALA A 61 -2.63 -0.58 -3.49
CA ALA A 61 -3.25 -0.51 -2.18
C ALA A 61 -3.23 0.92 -1.61
N TRP A 62 -2.10 1.63 -1.74
CA TRP A 62 -2.01 3.03 -1.33
C TRP A 62 -2.96 3.93 -2.13
N GLN A 63 -3.08 3.73 -3.46
CA GLN A 63 -3.99 4.50 -4.29
C GLN A 63 -5.46 4.33 -3.89
N VAL A 64 -5.88 3.11 -3.57
CA VAL A 64 -7.24 2.83 -3.06
C VAL A 64 -7.46 3.54 -1.73
N ALA A 65 -6.54 3.38 -0.78
CA ALA A 65 -6.65 4.04 0.52
C ALA A 65 -6.68 5.58 0.42
N GLU A 66 -5.90 6.16 -0.49
CA GLU A 66 -5.90 7.61 -0.73
C GLU A 66 -7.24 8.10 -1.32
N LYS A 67 -7.84 7.32 -2.23
CA LYS A 67 -9.17 7.64 -2.75
C LYS A 67 -10.22 7.63 -1.65
N GLU A 68 -10.25 6.58 -0.83
CA GLU A 68 -11.20 6.46 0.28
C GLU A 68 -11.06 7.58 1.32
N LYS A 69 -9.83 8.08 1.56
CA LYS A 69 -9.60 9.23 2.43
C LYS A 69 -10.25 10.50 1.86
N ARG A 70 -10.07 10.75 0.56
CA ARG A 70 -10.66 11.91 -0.13
C ARG A 70 -12.18 11.85 -0.12
N ASP A 71 -12.75 10.70 -0.44
CA ASP A 71 -14.20 10.50 -0.46
C ASP A 71 -14.80 10.79 0.95
N LYS A 72 -14.14 10.36 2.04
CA LYS A 72 -14.56 10.66 3.42
C LYS A 72 -14.42 12.14 3.79
N GLU A 73 -13.33 12.79 3.37
CA GLU A 73 -13.13 14.22 3.60
C GLU A 73 -14.23 15.05 2.94
N GLU A 74 -14.72 14.65 1.76
CA GLU A 74 -15.84 15.30 1.07
C GLU A 74 -17.17 15.14 1.84
N GLU A 75 -17.45 13.94 2.39
CA GLU A 75 -18.65 13.67 3.20
C GLU A 75 -18.64 14.43 4.55
N ASP A 76 -17.49 14.53 5.20
CA ASP A 76 -17.31 15.26 6.46
C ASP A 76 -17.47 16.79 6.28
N VAL A 77 -17.12 17.32 5.10
CA VAL A 77 -17.32 18.73 4.77
C VAL A 77 -18.79 19.03 4.48
N ALA A 78 -19.51 18.12 3.81
CA ALA A 78 -20.93 18.29 3.52
C ALA A 78 -21.80 18.31 4.80
N SER A 79 -21.43 17.53 5.81
CA SER A 79 -22.19 17.38 7.07
C SER A 79 -21.94 18.49 8.11
N LYS A 80 -20.92 19.34 7.92
CA LYS A 80 -20.66 20.53 8.75
C LYS A 80 -21.30 21.82 8.21
N GLY A 81 -21.92 21.76 7.03
CA GLY A 81 -22.56 22.89 6.37
C GLY A 81 -24.04 23.11 6.72
N GLU A 82 -24.63 22.25 7.55
CA GLU A 82 -25.99 22.38 8.14
C GLU A 82 -25.91 22.83 9.60
#